data_AF-A0A952U9J1-F1
#
_entry.id   AF-A0A952U9J1-F1
#
_cell.length_a   1.000
_cell.length_b   1.000
_cell.length_c   1.000
_cell.angle_alpha   90.00
_cell.angle_beta   90.00
_cell.angle_gamma   90.00
#
_symmetry.space_group_name_H-M   'P 1'
#
loop_
_entity.id
_entity.type
_entity.pdbx_description
1 polymer ?
#
loop_
_entity_poly.entity_id
_entity_poly.type
_entity_poly.pdbx_seq_one_letter_code
_entity_poly.pdbx_strand_id
1 'polypeptide(L)'
;MKYQFIAEQRTHHKVAHLCRVLDVSRSAYYAWQKQPISPRTQANGELANQVQTVFDASQQTYGSRRIRMALREQGIRCGRARVVHLMETVQNDV
;
A
#
# COMPACT_ATOMS: atom_id res chain seq x y z
N MET A 1 12.90 5.07 -7.38
CA MET A 1 13.67 3.90 -7.89
C MET A 1 13.65 3.88 -9.42
N LYS A 2 14.65 3.29 -10.11
CA LYS A 2 14.76 3.27 -11.59
C LYS A 2 13.50 2.73 -12.29
N TYR A 3 12.91 1.65 -11.80
CA TYR A 3 11.70 1.06 -12.43
C TYR A 3 10.44 1.92 -12.26
N GLN A 4 10.31 2.63 -11.14
CA GLN A 4 9.22 3.57 -10.91
C GLN A 4 9.31 4.75 -11.90
N PHE A 5 10.51 5.31 -12.10
CA PHE A 5 10.73 6.36 -13.09
C PHE A 5 10.37 5.88 -14.51
N ILE A 6 10.71 4.64 -14.88
CA ILE A 6 10.28 4.06 -16.16
C ILE A 6 8.75 3.95 -16.23
N ALA A 7 8.08 3.57 -15.15
CA ALA A 7 6.63 3.45 -15.11
C ALA A 7 5.92 4.80 -15.26
N GLU A 8 6.47 5.86 -14.67
CA GLU A 8 5.97 7.24 -14.79
C GLU A 8 6.18 7.80 -16.21
N GLN A 9 7.31 7.50 -16.84
CA GLN A 9 7.69 8.06 -18.15
C GLN A 9 7.27 7.22 -19.37
N ARG A 10 6.73 6.00 -19.17
CA ARG A 10 6.36 5.08 -20.26
C ARG A 10 5.29 5.61 -21.21
N THR A 11 4.50 6.61 -20.78
CA THR A 11 3.47 7.29 -21.59
C THR A 11 4.08 8.26 -22.59
N HIS A 12 5.22 8.87 -22.24
CA HIS A 12 5.92 9.86 -23.06
C HIS A 12 7.08 9.24 -23.88
N HIS A 13 7.65 8.14 -23.40
CA HIS A 13 8.81 7.49 -24.01
C HIS A 13 8.65 5.98 -24.11
N LYS A 14 9.22 5.39 -25.17
CA LYS A 14 9.27 3.93 -25.31
C LYS A 14 10.04 3.32 -24.13
N VAL A 15 9.46 2.33 -23.46
CA VAL A 15 10.09 1.57 -22.36
C VAL A 15 11.48 1.07 -22.75
N ALA A 16 11.67 0.62 -23.99
CA ALA A 16 12.98 0.17 -24.47
C ALA A 16 14.06 1.27 -24.44
N HIS A 17 13.68 2.52 -24.71
CA HIS A 17 14.58 3.66 -24.65
C HIS A 17 14.94 3.98 -23.20
N LEU A 18 13.93 4.04 -22.32
CA LEU A 18 14.13 4.29 -20.89
C LEU A 18 14.99 3.21 -20.23
N CYS A 19 14.76 1.94 -20.56
CA CYS A 19 15.58 0.82 -20.07
C CYS A 19 17.05 0.95 -20.51
N ARG A 20 17.29 1.40 -21.75
CA ARG A 20 18.65 1.61 -22.27
C ARG A 20 19.35 2.77 -21.57
N VAL A 21 18.67 3.90 -21.38
CA VAL A 21 19.23 5.11 -20.74
C VAL A 21 19.57 4.85 -19.27
N LEU A 22 18.75 4.06 -18.58
CA LEU A 22 18.92 3.77 -17.16
C LEU A 22 19.76 2.53 -16.86
N ASP A 23 20.26 1.88 -17.91
CA ASP A 23 21.02 0.62 -17.86
C ASP A 23 20.31 -0.46 -17.03
N VAL A 24 19.07 -0.78 -17.44
CA VAL A 24 18.28 -1.85 -16.82
C VAL A 24 17.70 -2.80 -17.87
N SER A 25 17.51 -4.06 -17.49
CA SER A 25 16.88 -5.03 -18.37
C SER A 25 15.39 -4.74 -18.57
N ARG A 26 14.93 -4.83 -19.82
CA ARG A 26 13.51 -4.78 -20.18
C ARG A 26 12.72 -5.90 -19.51
N SER A 27 13.29 -7.11 -19.45
CA SER A 27 12.61 -8.26 -18.82
C SER A 27 12.49 -8.05 -17.31
N ALA A 28 13.48 -7.43 -16.67
CA ALA A 28 13.43 -7.09 -15.25
C ALA A 28 12.39 -5.99 -14.97
N TYR A 29 12.27 -4.97 -15.84
CA TYR A 29 11.21 -3.97 -15.73
C TYR A 29 9.82 -4.61 -15.81
N TYR A 30 9.56 -5.45 -16.81
CA TYR A 30 8.27 -6.10 -16.93
C TYR A 30 8.01 -7.12 -15.81
N ALA A 31 9.04 -7.80 -15.30
CA ALA A 31 8.90 -8.67 -14.13
C ALA A 31 8.57 -7.88 -12.86
N TRP A 32 9.17 -6.69 -12.69
CA TRP A 32 8.85 -5.74 -11.62
C TRP A 32 7.43 -5.20 -11.76
N GLN A 33 7.04 -4.78 -12.97
CA GLN A 33 5.70 -4.28 -13.27
C GLN A 33 4.62 -5.35 -13.06
N LYS A 34 4.95 -6.60 -13.39
CA LYS A 34 4.06 -7.76 -13.22
C LYS A 34 4.09 -8.34 -11.81
N GLN A 35 4.93 -7.86 -10.89
CA GLN A 35 4.89 -8.35 -9.51
C GLN A 35 3.46 -8.18 -9.00
N PRO A 36 2.73 -9.28 -8.76
CA PRO A 36 1.40 -9.16 -8.20
C PRO A 36 1.56 -8.50 -6.83
N ILE A 37 0.67 -7.57 -6.51
CA ILE A 37 0.50 -7.11 -5.14
C ILE A 37 0.38 -8.39 -4.31
N SER A 38 1.34 -8.61 -3.39
CA SER A 38 1.36 -9.87 -2.66
C SER A 38 0.01 -10.05 -1.96
N PRO A 39 -0.53 -11.27 -1.81
CA PRO A 39 -1.80 -11.48 -1.09
C PRO A 39 -1.78 -10.82 0.30
N ARG A 40 -0.61 -10.75 0.92
CA ARG A 40 -0.38 -10.03 2.17
C ARG A 40 -0.51 -8.51 2.03
N THR A 41 0.05 -7.93 0.97
CA THR A 41 -0.06 -6.49 0.66
C THR A 41 -1.51 -6.12 0.34
N GLN A 42 -2.23 -6.96 -0.42
CA GLN A 42 -3.64 -6.74 -0.70
C GLN A 42 -4.49 -6.81 0.57
N ALA A 43 -4.33 -7.87 1.38
CA ALA A 43 -5.03 -8.00 2.65
C ALA A 43 -4.66 -6.88 3.65
N ASN A 44 -3.44 -6.33 3.57
CA ASN A 44 -3.06 -5.17 4.35
C ASN A 44 -3.75 -3.89 3.85
N GLY A 45 -3.86 -3.69 2.53
CA GLY A 45 -4.59 -2.56 1.96
C GLY A 45 -6.08 -2.58 2.32
N GLU A 46 -6.72 -3.75 2.21
CA GLU A 46 -8.12 -3.92 2.62
C GLU A 46 -8.32 -3.62 4.11
N LEU A 47 -7.42 -4.14 4.97
CA LEU A 47 -7.46 -3.87 6.40
C LEU A 47 -7.13 -2.40 6.73
N ALA A 48 -6.24 -1.76 5.98
CA ALA A 48 -5.92 -0.34 6.13
C ALA A 48 -7.14 0.53 5.85
N ASN A 49 -7.90 0.22 4.78
CA ASN A 49 -9.13 0.93 4.45
C ASN A 49 -10.18 0.82 5.56
N GLN A 50 -10.30 -0.36 6.19
CA GLN A 50 -11.19 -0.55 7.34
C GLN A 50 -10.70 0.23 8.58
N VAL A 51 -9.40 0.21 8.85
CA VAL A 51 -8.77 1.02 9.93
C VAL A 51 -9.07 2.50 9.71
N GLN A 52 -8.87 3.02 8.50
CA GLN A 52 -9.17 4.40 8.10
C GLN A 52 -10.65 4.72 8.32
N THR A 53 -11.56 3.86 7.84
CA THR A 53 -13.01 4.07 7.98
C THR A 53 -13.42 4.20 9.44
N VAL A 54 -12.90 3.35 10.33
CA VAL A 54 -13.18 3.42 11.77
C VAL A 54 -12.54 4.67 12.39
N PHE A 55 -11.32 5.03 11.98
CA PHE A 55 -10.63 6.21 12.46
C PHE A 55 -11.40 7.49 12.11
N ASP A 56 -11.86 7.63 10.87
CA ASP A 56 -12.65 8.78 10.40
C ASP A 56 -14.03 8.83 11.04
N ALA A 57 -14.71 7.69 11.17
CA ALA A 57 -15.98 7.60 11.89
C ALA A 57 -15.85 8.02 13.35
N SER A 58 -14.65 7.87 13.94
CA SER A 58 -14.34 8.32 15.30
C SER A 58 -13.91 9.77 15.41
N GLN A 59 -13.96 10.55 14.33
CA GLN A 59 -13.40 11.91 14.25
C GLN A 59 -11.91 11.91 14.64
N GLN A 60 -11.18 10.88 14.23
CA GLN A 60 -9.75 10.71 14.47
C GLN A 60 -9.34 10.61 15.95
N THR A 61 -10.30 10.37 16.85
CA THR A 61 -10.04 10.27 18.30
C THR A 61 -9.61 8.88 18.75
N TYR A 62 -9.85 7.84 17.94
CA TYR A 62 -9.58 6.47 18.34
C TYR A 62 -8.12 6.11 18.08
N GLY A 63 -7.41 5.74 19.16
CA GLY A 63 -6.12 5.06 19.05
C GLY A 63 -6.25 3.58 18.70
N SER A 64 -5.11 2.92 18.47
CA SER A 64 -5.02 1.50 18.02
C SER A 64 -5.80 0.50 18.86
N ARG A 65 -5.94 0.74 20.17
CA ARG A 65 -6.75 -0.12 21.05
C ARG A 65 -8.24 -0.06 20.70
N ARG A 66 -8.79 1.14 20.48
CA ARG A 66 -10.22 1.35 20.19
C ARG A 66 -10.56 0.93 18.77
N ILE A 67 -9.69 1.21 17.81
CA ILE A 67 -9.86 0.72 16.42
C ILE A 67 -9.87 -0.80 16.38
N ARG A 68 -8.95 -1.48 17.09
CA ARG A 68 -8.95 -2.95 17.15
C ARG A 68 -10.26 -3.51 17.72
N MET A 69 -10.86 -2.85 18.70
CA MET A 69 -12.15 -3.26 19.28
C MET A 69 -13.28 -3.10 18.26
N ALA A 70 -13.37 -1.95 17.60
CA ALA A 70 -14.37 -1.70 16.56
C ALA A 70 -14.24 -2.66 15.36
N LEU A 71 -13.02 -2.93 14.89
CA LEU A 71 -12.77 -3.94 13.85
C LEU A 71 -13.23 -5.33 14.29
N ARG A 72 -12.98 -5.68 15.56
CA ARG A 72 -13.45 -6.96 16.13
C ARG A 72 -14.97 -7.05 16.18
N GLU A 73 -15.67 -5.96 16.48
CA GLU A 73 -17.14 -5.87 16.46
C GLU A 73 -17.69 -6.03 15.04
N GLN A 74 -16.95 -5.56 14.04
CA GLN A 74 -17.24 -5.78 12.61
C GLN A 74 -16.84 -7.17 12.10
N GLY A 75 -16.42 -8.09 13.00
CA GLY A 75 -16.02 -9.45 12.64
C GLY A 75 -14.58 -9.60 12.14
N ILE A 76 -13.81 -8.51 12.04
CA ILE A 76 -12.43 -8.52 11.54
C ILE A 76 -11.45 -8.79 12.69
N ARG A 77 -10.75 -9.93 12.62
CA ARG A 77 -9.75 -10.33 13.62
C ARG A 77 -8.36 -9.91 13.19
N CYS A 78 -7.76 -8.97 13.93
CA CYS A 78 -6.40 -8.51 13.72
C CYS A 78 -5.62 -8.36 15.03
N GLY A 79 -4.30 -8.57 14.95
CA GLY A 79 -3.37 -8.36 16.06
C GLY A 79 -3.10 -6.88 16.31
N ARG A 80 -2.82 -6.51 17.57
CA ARG A 80 -2.55 -5.10 17.95
C ARG A 80 -1.40 -4.49 17.15
N ALA A 81 -0.29 -5.20 17.00
CA ALA A 81 0.87 -4.71 16.25
C ALA A 81 0.53 -4.39 14.78
N ARG A 82 -0.33 -5.21 14.17
CA ARG A 82 -0.80 -4.96 12.79
C ARG A 82 -1.65 -3.69 12.70
N VAL A 83 -2.55 -3.47 13.67
CA VAL A 83 -3.36 -2.24 13.71
C VAL A 83 -2.48 -1.00 13.93
N VAL A 84 -1.49 -1.07 14.82
CA VAL A 84 -0.56 0.05 15.06
C VAL A 84 0.16 0.42 13.76
N HIS A 85 0.74 -0.56 13.07
CA HIS A 85 1.45 -0.31 11.82
C HIS A 85 0.54 0.26 10.72
N LEU A 86 -0.69 -0.25 10.61
CA LEU A 86 -1.65 0.26 9.62
C LEU A 86 -2.16 1.67 9.96
N MET A 87 -2.26 2.00 11.24
CA MET A 87 -2.59 3.37 11.67
C MET A 87 -1.45 4.35 11.34
N GLU A 88 -0.19 3.94 11.49
CA GLU A 88 0.96 4.76 11.07
C GLU A 88 0.89 5.05 9.58
N THR A 89 0.56 4.06 8.74
CA THR A 89 0.40 4.30 7.30
C THR A 89 -0.77 5.23 6.99
N VAL A 90 -1.90 5.04 7.65
CA VAL A 90 -3.15 5.82 7.49
C VAL A 90 -2.98 7.29 7.90
N GLN A 91 -2.27 7.56 8.99
CA GLN A 91 -2.07 8.93 9.48
C GLN A 91 -1.08 9.76 8.64
N ASN A 92 -0.26 9.13 7.81
CA ASN A 92 0.74 9.80 6.98
C ASN A 92 0.24 10.18 5.58
N ASP A 93 -1.00 9.85 5.21
CA ASP A 93 -1.61 10.18 3.91
C ASP A 93 -2.38 11.54 3.92
N VAL A 94 -2.13 12.41 4.92
CA VAL A 94 -2.71 13.78 5.03
C VAL A 94 -1.69 14.85 4.66
#